data_AF-A0A1I5LX32-F1
#
_entry.id   AF-A0A1I5LX32-F1
#
_cell.length_a   1.000
_cell.length_b   1.000
_cell.length_c   1.000
_cell.angle_alpha   90.00
_cell.angle_beta   90.00
_cell.angle_gamma   90.00
#
_symmetry.space_group_name_H-M   'P 1'
#
loop_
_entity.id
_entity.type
_entity.pdbx_description
1 polymer ?
#
loop_
_entity_poly.entity_id
_entity_poly.type
_entity_poly.pdbx_seq_one_letter_code
_entity_poly.pdbx_strand_id
1 'polypeptide(L)'
;MTTGTVVLLHAPNATAASWGDLPEMLRSYGLDVVAPDVPDDTGPRYIARVSLIIAATAPAPPLTLAAHGAAGPLVPGIALAQRAAHRPIRGYVFIDADLPRRLAHDHAEPQNDVPMPPDWPEAPCGYLWTHADRTASSGHAQAVREARLRDWRVTEHEPPAAVAQSLSELVLGLS
;
A
#
# COMPACT_ATOMS: atom_id res chain seq x y z
N MET A 1 20.94 -7.53 -1.92
CA MET A 1 19.88 -6.71 -2.54
C MET A 1 19.36 -5.79 -1.45
N THR A 2 19.45 -4.48 -1.62
CA THR A 2 18.94 -3.53 -0.61
C THR A 2 17.42 -3.52 -0.66
N THR A 3 16.76 -3.97 0.41
CA THR A 3 15.29 -4.03 0.51
C THR A 3 14.64 -2.64 0.37
N GLY A 4 15.37 -1.59 0.75
CA GLY A 4 14.88 -0.22 0.78
C GLY A 4 13.89 0.02 1.92
N THR A 5 13.23 1.19 1.93
CA THR A 5 12.24 1.53 2.96
C THR A 5 10.83 1.09 2.55
N VAL A 6 10.11 0.46 3.47
CA VAL A 6 8.68 0.16 3.36
C VAL A 6 7.88 1.34 3.88
N VAL A 7 6.94 1.85 3.08
CA VAL A 7 6.03 2.92 3.49
C VAL A 7 4.65 2.33 3.71
N LEU A 8 4.15 2.36 4.95
CA LEU A 8 2.82 1.87 5.33
C LEU A 8 1.79 2.99 5.21
N LEU A 9 0.86 2.85 4.28
CA LEU A 9 -0.20 3.82 3.96
C LEU A 9 -1.52 3.35 4.58
N HIS A 10 -1.95 4.00 5.66
CA HIS A 10 -3.24 3.72 6.30
C HIS A 10 -4.41 4.18 5.42
N ALA A 11 -5.60 3.61 5.62
CA ALA A 11 -6.78 4.05 4.87
C ALA A 11 -7.09 5.54 5.15
N PRO A 12 -7.59 6.32 4.16
CA PRO A 12 -8.16 7.65 4.40
C PRO A 12 -9.18 7.66 5.55
N ASN A 13 -9.27 8.78 6.27
CA ASN A 13 -10.09 8.95 7.49
C ASN A 13 -9.69 8.03 8.68
N ALA A 14 -8.58 7.29 8.55
CA ALA A 14 -7.89 6.68 9.68
C ALA A 14 -6.63 7.48 10.04
N THR A 15 -5.78 6.91 10.89
CA THR A 15 -4.49 7.48 11.28
C THR A 15 -3.44 6.37 11.29
N ALA A 16 -2.15 6.73 11.39
CA ALA A 16 -1.08 5.75 11.51
C ALA A 16 -1.23 4.84 12.75
N ALA A 17 -2.00 5.25 13.76
CA ALA A 17 -2.29 4.43 14.94
C ALA A 17 -3.08 3.15 14.61
N SER A 18 -3.78 3.09 13.46
CA SER A 18 -4.48 1.88 13.02
C SER A 18 -3.54 0.69 12.76
N TRP A 19 -2.25 0.95 12.59
CA TRP A 19 -1.25 -0.09 12.41
C TRP A 19 -0.88 -0.84 13.68
N GLY A 20 -1.19 -0.29 14.87
CA GLY A 20 -0.74 -0.84 16.14
C GLY A 20 0.77 -1.06 16.15
N ASP A 21 1.21 -2.24 16.58
CA ASP A 21 2.64 -2.62 16.67
C ASP A 21 3.24 -3.11 15.33
N LEU A 22 2.48 -3.09 14.23
CA LEU A 22 2.94 -3.61 12.94
C LEU A 22 4.25 -2.95 12.46
N PRO A 23 4.45 -1.61 12.54
CA PRO A 23 5.69 -0.98 12.12
C PRO A 23 6.90 -1.48 12.94
N GLU A 24 6.75 -1.62 14.25
CA GLU A 24 7.78 -2.10 15.17
C GLU A 24 8.11 -3.58 14.90
N MET A 25 7.10 -4.41 14.66
CA MET A 25 7.29 -5.82 14.30
C MET A 25 8.05 -5.98 12.98
N LEU A 26 7.70 -5.22 11.94
CA LEU A 26 8.43 -5.24 10.66
C LEU A 26 9.88 -4.79 10.82
N ARG A 27 10.14 -3.78 11.67
CA ARG A 27 11.51 -3.36 12.02
C ARG A 27 12.29 -4.46 12.74
N SER A 28 11.64 -5.23 13.62
CA SER A 28 12.26 -6.39 14.26
C SER A 28 12.63 -7.50 13.27
N TYR A 29 11.95 -7.56 12.12
CA TYR A 29 12.33 -8.43 10.98
C TYR A 29 13.39 -7.80 10.06
N GLY A 30 13.96 -6.66 10.44
CA GLY A 30 15.07 -6.01 9.73
C GLY A 30 14.63 -5.12 8.56
N LEU A 31 13.35 -4.77 8.45
CA LEU A 31 12.86 -3.81 7.46
C LEU A 31 12.99 -2.38 7.96
N ASP A 32 13.38 -1.45 7.10
CA ASP A 32 13.21 -0.03 7.37
C ASP A 32 11.75 0.36 7.05
N VAL A 33 11.09 1.04 7.98
CA VAL A 33 9.64 1.29 7.92
C VAL A 33 9.30 2.73 8.28
N VAL A 34 8.57 3.39 7.37
CA VAL A 34 7.94 4.69 7.57
C VAL A 34 6.43 4.51 7.51
N ALA A 35 5.70 5.03 8.50
CA ALA A 35 4.23 5.06 8.50
C ALA A 35 3.78 6.52 8.60
N PRO A 36 3.52 7.20 7.46
CA PRO A 36 3.02 8.57 7.47
C PRO A 36 1.68 8.67 8.20
N ASP A 37 1.52 9.69 9.04
CA ASP A 37 0.24 9.99 9.69
C ASP A 37 -0.47 11.12 8.95
N VAL A 38 -1.62 10.80 8.34
CA VAL A 38 -2.37 11.68 7.42
C VAL A 38 -3.84 11.71 7.84
N PRO A 39 -4.20 12.51 8.86
CA PRO A 39 -5.57 12.52 9.39
C PRO A 39 -6.54 13.14 8.39
N ASP A 40 -7.68 12.46 8.19
CA ASP A 40 -8.90 12.98 7.54
C ASP A 40 -8.76 13.54 6.11
N ASP A 41 -7.66 13.25 5.43
CA ASP A 41 -7.47 13.57 4.01
C ASP A 41 -7.83 12.36 3.13
N THR A 42 -8.38 12.61 1.94
CA THR A 42 -8.60 11.61 0.88
C THR A 42 -8.16 12.14 -0.49
N GLY A 43 -8.13 11.26 -1.49
CA GLY A 43 -7.88 11.62 -2.89
C GLY A 43 -6.56 12.40 -3.07
N PRO A 44 -6.57 13.49 -3.87
CA PRO A 44 -5.39 14.32 -4.11
C PRO A 44 -4.76 14.92 -2.84
N ARG A 45 -5.55 15.26 -1.81
CA ARG A 45 -5.01 15.83 -0.57
C ARG A 45 -4.22 14.80 0.21
N TYR A 46 -4.75 13.58 0.31
CA TYR A 46 -4.05 12.46 0.92
C TYR A 46 -2.74 12.17 0.20
N ILE A 47 -2.78 12.09 -1.14
CA ILE A 47 -1.58 11.88 -1.98
C ILE A 47 -0.53 12.96 -1.71
N ALA A 48 -0.93 14.23 -1.72
CA ALA A 48 -0.02 15.35 -1.48
C ALA A 48 0.58 15.29 -0.08
N ARG A 49 -0.24 15.06 0.95
CA ARG A 49 0.19 15.02 2.35
C ARG A 49 1.14 13.85 2.63
N VAL A 50 0.80 12.64 2.18
CA VAL A 50 1.69 11.47 2.23
C VAL A 50 3.01 11.80 1.53
N SER A 51 2.96 12.38 0.34
CA SER A 51 4.17 12.64 -0.45
C SER A 51 5.10 13.64 0.23
N LEU A 52 4.55 14.66 0.89
CA LEU A 52 5.32 15.63 1.69
C LEU A 52 5.94 14.98 2.92
N ILE A 53 5.21 14.12 3.63
CA ILE A 53 5.73 13.42 4.81
C ILE A 53 6.85 12.47 4.41
N ILE A 54 6.68 11.69 3.34
CA ILE A 54 7.75 10.83 2.79
C ILE A 54 8.98 11.66 2.42
N ALA A 55 8.80 12.83 1.81
CA ALA A 55 9.93 13.70 1.49
C ALA A 55 10.65 14.20 2.75
N ALA A 56 9.90 14.55 3.81
CA ALA A 56 10.44 15.05 5.06
C ALA A 56 11.16 13.96 5.89
N THR A 57 10.70 12.71 5.83
CA THR A 57 11.36 11.58 6.51
C THR A 57 12.62 11.09 5.79
N ALA A 58 12.81 11.49 4.52
CA ALA A 58 13.97 11.16 3.69
C ALA A 58 14.35 9.65 3.71
N PRO A 59 13.39 8.75 3.40
CA PRO A 59 13.64 7.30 3.46
C PRO A 59 14.68 6.84 2.43
N ALA A 60 15.37 5.76 2.76
CA ALA A 60 16.36 5.16 1.89
C ALA A 60 15.68 4.52 0.66
N PRO A 61 16.05 4.92 -0.56
CA PRO A 61 15.53 4.26 -1.76
C PRO A 61 16.09 2.84 -1.92
N PRO A 62 15.39 1.95 -2.65
CA PRO A 62 14.09 2.16 -3.28
C PRO A 62 12.92 2.04 -2.29
N LEU A 63 11.74 2.58 -2.62
CA LEU A 63 10.56 2.51 -1.75
C LEU A 63 9.67 1.32 -2.09
N THR A 64 9.12 0.64 -1.09
CA THR A 64 8.00 -0.29 -1.25
C THR A 64 6.76 0.34 -0.64
N LEU A 65 5.71 0.58 -1.43
CA LEU A 65 4.47 1.18 -0.92
C LEU A 65 3.49 0.08 -0.52
N ALA A 66 3.14 0.01 0.76
CA ALA A 66 2.18 -0.94 1.30
C ALA A 66 0.91 -0.20 1.73
N ALA A 67 -0.21 -0.41 1.04
CA ALA A 67 -1.45 0.33 1.25
C ALA A 67 -2.57 -0.55 1.80
N HIS A 68 -3.34 0.00 2.75
CA HIS A 68 -4.46 -0.68 3.39
C HIS A 68 -5.81 -0.06 3.04
N GLY A 69 -6.83 -0.90 2.80
CA GLY A 69 -8.21 -0.48 2.53
C GLY A 69 -8.30 0.52 1.37
N ALA A 70 -8.99 1.63 1.61
CA ALA A 70 -9.22 2.69 0.64
C ALA A 70 -7.95 3.49 0.25
N ALA A 71 -6.79 3.22 0.84
CA ALA A 71 -5.52 3.79 0.37
C ALA A 71 -5.03 3.12 -0.94
N GLY A 72 -5.47 1.90 -1.23
CA GLY A 72 -5.03 1.14 -2.41
C GLY A 72 -5.20 1.89 -3.74
N PRO A 73 -6.37 2.47 -4.04
CA PRO A 73 -6.57 3.25 -5.27
C PRO A 73 -5.68 4.49 -5.40
N LEU A 74 -5.14 5.01 -4.30
CA LEU A 74 -4.32 6.23 -4.27
C LEU A 74 -2.82 5.98 -4.52
N VAL A 75 -2.39 4.71 -4.41
CA VAL A 75 -0.98 4.31 -4.58
C VAL A 75 -0.36 4.81 -5.90
N PRO A 76 -1.02 4.75 -7.07
CA PRO A 76 -0.41 5.22 -8.31
C PRO A 76 -0.03 6.70 -8.30
N GLY A 77 -0.86 7.55 -7.68
CA GLY A 77 -0.57 8.97 -7.53
C GLY A 77 0.61 9.24 -6.60
N ILE A 78 0.70 8.49 -5.49
CA ILE A 78 1.83 8.57 -4.55
C ILE A 78 3.11 8.11 -5.26
N ALA A 79 3.07 6.98 -5.96
CA ALA A 79 4.21 6.45 -6.72
C ALA A 79 4.73 7.43 -7.75
N LEU A 80 3.83 8.06 -8.52
CA LEU A 80 4.18 9.10 -9.48
C LEU A 80 4.91 10.28 -8.81
N ALA A 81 4.39 10.76 -7.67
CA ALA A 81 5.01 11.85 -6.93
C ALA A 81 6.41 11.47 -6.39
N GLN A 82 6.59 10.25 -5.89
CA GLN A 82 7.89 9.77 -5.42
C GLN A 82 8.90 9.61 -6.56
N ARG A 83 8.47 9.07 -7.71
CA ARG A 83 9.33 8.98 -8.91
C ARG A 83 9.75 10.34 -9.43
N ALA A 84 8.83 11.31 -9.48
CA ALA A 84 9.13 12.69 -9.85
C ALA A 84 10.15 13.34 -8.91
N ALA A 85 10.20 12.89 -7.64
CA ALA A 85 11.20 13.28 -6.65
C ALA A 85 12.46 12.38 -6.65
N HIS A 86 12.71 11.63 -7.73
CA HIS A 86 13.85 10.72 -7.92
C HIS A 86 13.96 9.60 -6.87
N ARG A 87 12.85 9.19 -6.25
CA ARG A 87 12.79 8.02 -5.36
C ARG A 87 12.21 6.83 -6.12
N PRO A 88 13.03 5.87 -6.57
CA PRO A 88 12.55 4.72 -7.32
C PRO A 88 11.63 3.85 -6.45
N ILE A 89 10.60 3.29 -7.07
CA ILE A 89 9.69 2.33 -6.44
C ILE A 89 10.17 0.92 -6.74
N ARG A 90 10.37 0.12 -5.69
CA ARG A 90 10.70 -1.31 -5.78
C ARG A 90 9.47 -2.17 -6.07
N GLY A 91 8.33 -1.79 -5.52
CA GLY A 91 7.10 -2.56 -5.67
C GLY A 91 5.97 -2.05 -4.78
N TYR A 92 4.83 -2.73 -4.92
CA TYR A 92 3.57 -2.37 -4.28
C TYR A 92 3.01 -3.55 -3.51
N VAL A 93 2.50 -3.30 -2.32
CA VAL A 93 1.75 -4.30 -1.54
C VAL A 93 0.38 -3.74 -1.18
N PHE A 94 -0.67 -4.48 -1.51
CA PHE A 94 -2.04 -4.17 -1.15
C PHE A 94 -2.45 -5.06 0.02
N ILE A 95 -2.80 -4.49 1.17
CA ILE A 95 -3.18 -5.20 2.39
C ILE A 95 -4.67 -4.97 2.59
N ASP A 96 -5.51 -5.98 2.32
CA ASP A 96 -6.97 -5.84 2.43
C ASP A 96 -7.47 -4.53 1.81
N ALA A 97 -7.06 -4.28 0.57
CA ALA A 97 -7.17 -2.98 -0.07
C ALA A 97 -7.85 -3.09 -1.43
N ASP A 98 -8.61 -2.05 -1.77
CA ASP A 98 -9.14 -1.89 -3.11
C ASP A 98 -8.01 -1.70 -4.13
N LEU A 99 -8.16 -2.31 -5.30
CA LEU A 99 -7.16 -2.17 -6.35
C LEU A 99 -7.39 -0.90 -7.17
N PRO A 100 -6.32 -0.23 -7.64
CA PRO A 100 -6.44 0.83 -8.61
C PRO A 100 -7.18 0.33 -9.86
N ARG A 101 -8.17 1.12 -10.31
CA ARG A 101 -8.96 0.88 -11.53
C ARG A 101 -8.64 1.95 -12.56
N ARG A 102 -8.43 1.54 -13.83
CA ARG A 102 -7.92 2.43 -14.89
C ARG A 102 -8.83 3.63 -15.17
N LEU A 103 -10.13 3.51 -14.94
CA LEU A 103 -11.13 4.57 -14.98
C LEU A 103 -12.35 4.04 -14.23
N ALA A 104 -12.55 4.47 -12.99
CA ALA A 104 -13.87 4.48 -12.40
C ALA A 104 -14.08 5.92 -12.01
N HIS A 105 -14.95 6.63 -12.75
CA HIS A 105 -15.51 7.86 -12.22
C HIS A 105 -16.31 7.42 -11.00
N ASP A 106 -15.79 7.66 -9.81
CA ASP A 106 -16.59 7.42 -8.62
C ASP A 106 -17.62 8.54 -8.53
N HIS A 107 -18.81 8.31 -9.09
CA HIS A 107 -19.90 9.28 -9.03
C HIS A 107 -20.33 9.58 -7.58
N ALA A 108 -20.03 8.69 -6.62
CA ALA A 108 -20.32 8.91 -5.21
C ALA A 108 -19.23 9.76 -4.54
N GLU A 109 -17.96 9.59 -4.91
CA GLU A 109 -16.83 10.35 -4.36
C GLU A 109 -15.85 10.86 -5.45
N PRO A 110 -16.26 11.86 -6.25
CA PRO A 110 -15.46 12.35 -7.38
C PRO A 110 -14.11 12.96 -6.97
N GLN A 111 -13.92 13.29 -5.69
CA GLN A 111 -12.61 13.69 -5.17
C GLN A 111 -11.56 12.56 -5.22
N ASN A 112 -11.96 11.30 -5.37
CA ASN A 112 -11.06 10.15 -5.47
C ASN A 112 -10.69 9.80 -6.92
N ASP A 113 -11.21 10.55 -7.91
CA ASP A 113 -10.85 10.41 -9.32
C ASP A 113 -9.42 10.93 -9.57
N VAL A 114 -8.45 10.09 -9.28
CA VAL A 114 -7.04 10.35 -9.56
C VAL A 114 -6.68 9.68 -10.88
N PRO A 115 -6.22 10.43 -11.90
CA PRO A 115 -5.84 9.84 -13.16
C PRO A 115 -4.73 8.81 -12.95
N MET A 116 -4.96 7.59 -13.42
CA MET A 116 -3.96 6.53 -13.34
C MET A 116 -2.79 6.87 -14.28
N PRO A 117 -1.54 6.85 -13.78
CA PRO A 117 -0.36 7.05 -14.62
C PRO A 117 -0.34 6.03 -15.78
N PRO A 118 0.04 6.45 -17.00
CA PRO A 118 0.01 5.56 -18.18
C PRO A 118 0.90 4.32 -18.03
N ASP A 119 2.01 4.46 -17.29
CA ASP A 119 3.03 3.42 -17.07
C ASP A 119 2.69 2.45 -15.93
N TRP A 120 1.51 2.57 -15.32
CA TRP A 120 1.14 1.78 -14.15
C TRP A 120 0.67 0.35 -14.50
N PRO A 121 1.07 -0.69 -13.73
CA PRO A 121 2.13 -0.67 -12.72
C PRO A 121 3.52 -0.80 -13.35
N GLU A 122 4.47 0.01 -12.88
CA GLU A 122 5.86 0.05 -13.32
C GLU A 122 6.81 -0.83 -12.49
N ALA A 123 6.30 -1.43 -11.41
CA ALA A 123 7.02 -2.30 -10.49
C ALA A 123 6.13 -3.47 -10.02
N PRO A 124 6.70 -4.59 -9.52
CA PRO A 124 5.94 -5.75 -9.06
C PRO A 124 4.88 -5.40 -8.00
N CYS A 125 3.72 -6.03 -8.13
CA CYS A 125 2.61 -5.91 -7.18
C CYS A 125 2.40 -7.21 -6.40
N GLY A 126 2.15 -7.07 -5.11
CA GLY A 126 1.71 -8.14 -4.22
C GLY A 126 0.41 -7.77 -3.51
N TYR A 127 -0.31 -8.78 -3.06
CA TYR A 127 -1.52 -8.63 -2.26
C TYR A 127 -1.41 -9.51 -1.01
N LEU A 128 -1.65 -8.93 0.16
CA LEU A 128 -1.78 -9.63 1.43
C LEU A 128 -3.26 -9.64 1.82
N TRP A 129 -3.85 -10.83 1.90
CA TRP A 129 -5.24 -11.00 2.34
C TRP A 129 -5.26 -11.57 3.75
N THR A 130 -5.69 -10.77 4.73
CA THR A 130 -5.66 -11.19 6.14
C THR A 130 -6.82 -12.10 6.48
N HIS A 131 -6.63 -12.94 7.49
CA HIS A 131 -7.71 -13.79 8.02
C HIS A 131 -8.91 -12.96 8.51
N ALA A 132 -8.66 -11.81 9.14
CA ALA A 132 -9.71 -10.93 9.63
C ALA A 132 -10.60 -10.43 8.47
N ASP A 133 -10.01 -9.95 7.38
CA ASP A 133 -10.76 -9.50 6.20
C ASP A 133 -11.49 -10.64 5.50
N ARG A 134 -10.88 -11.82 5.38
CA ARG A 134 -11.51 -13.02 4.79
C ARG A 134 -12.80 -13.43 5.48
N THR A 135 -12.87 -13.25 6.79
CA THR A 135 -14.04 -13.64 7.60
C THR A 135 -15.06 -12.51 7.76
N ALA A 136 -14.75 -11.30 7.28
CA ALA A 136 -15.64 -10.14 7.35
C ALA A 136 -16.77 -10.21 6.31
N SER A 137 -17.93 -9.64 6.64
CA SER A 137 -19.09 -9.56 5.74
C SER A 137 -18.85 -8.68 4.52
N SER A 138 -17.94 -7.71 4.62
CA SER A 138 -17.52 -6.79 3.56
C SER A 138 -16.04 -6.96 3.21
N GLY A 139 -15.57 -8.21 3.11
CA GLY A 139 -14.17 -8.51 2.78
C GLY A 139 -13.80 -8.24 1.32
N HIS A 140 -12.51 -8.11 1.05
CA HIS A 140 -11.95 -7.70 -0.25
C HIS A 140 -11.80 -8.86 -1.26
N ALA A 141 -12.71 -9.84 -1.23
CA ALA A 141 -12.63 -11.03 -2.09
C ALA A 141 -12.61 -10.68 -3.59
N GLN A 142 -13.27 -9.59 -4.00
CA GLN A 142 -13.22 -9.10 -5.38
C GLN A 142 -11.84 -8.55 -5.75
N ALA A 143 -11.22 -7.74 -4.90
CA ALA A 143 -9.88 -7.22 -5.12
C ALA A 143 -8.84 -8.35 -5.22
N VAL A 144 -8.96 -9.38 -4.39
CA VAL A 144 -8.10 -10.57 -4.44
C VAL A 144 -8.26 -11.33 -5.75
N ARG A 145 -9.49 -11.52 -6.24
CA ARG A 145 -9.74 -12.11 -7.56
C ARG A 145 -9.10 -11.30 -8.67
N GLU A 146 -9.25 -9.98 -8.64
CA GLU A 146 -8.61 -9.08 -9.61
C GLU A 146 -7.08 -9.15 -9.53
N ALA A 147 -6.49 -9.21 -8.34
CA ALA A 147 -5.05 -9.36 -8.16
C ALA A 147 -4.53 -10.66 -8.82
N ARG A 148 -5.25 -11.77 -8.62
CA ARG A 148 -4.94 -13.06 -9.28
C ARG A 148 -5.05 -12.97 -10.80
N LEU A 149 -6.09 -12.32 -11.32
CA LEU A 149 -6.26 -12.12 -12.77
C LEU A 149 -5.18 -11.24 -13.39
N ARG A 150 -4.53 -10.38 -12.58
CA ARG A 150 -3.39 -9.55 -12.97
C ARG A 150 -2.04 -10.27 -12.77
N ASP A 151 -2.05 -11.57 -12.41
CA ASP A 151 -0.88 -12.37 -12.05
C ASP A 151 -0.03 -11.77 -10.92
N TRP A 152 -0.65 -11.03 -9.99
CA TRP A 152 0.02 -10.48 -8.82
C TRP A 152 0.24 -11.56 -7.77
N ARG A 153 1.34 -11.44 -7.00
CA ARG A 153 1.63 -12.36 -5.91
C ARG A 153 0.63 -12.18 -4.78
N VAL A 154 -0.27 -13.14 -4.58
CA VAL A 154 -1.25 -13.12 -3.49
C VAL A 154 -0.79 -14.03 -2.35
N THR A 155 -0.63 -13.45 -1.16
CA THR A 155 -0.37 -14.18 0.09
C THR A 155 -1.62 -14.13 0.96
N GLU A 156 -2.17 -15.29 1.29
CA GLU A 156 -3.21 -15.40 2.30
C GLU A 156 -2.56 -15.59 3.67
N HIS A 157 -2.84 -14.68 4.59
CA HIS A 157 -2.38 -14.79 5.97
C HIS A 157 -3.34 -15.67 6.77
N GLU A 158 -2.78 -16.64 7.50
CA GLU A 158 -3.50 -17.58 8.35
C GLU A 158 -2.84 -17.63 9.75
N PRO A 159 -3.62 -17.53 10.84
CA PRO A 159 -3.11 -17.80 12.18
C PRO A 159 -2.54 -19.23 12.29
N PRO A 160 -1.45 -19.45 13.06
CA PRO A 160 -0.90 -18.57 14.07
C PRO A 160 0.19 -17.60 13.57
N ALA A 161 0.49 -17.54 12.27
CA ALA A 161 1.51 -16.63 11.76
C ALA A 161 1.11 -15.16 12.04
N ALA A 162 2.10 -14.31 12.31
CA ALA A 162 1.85 -12.88 12.46
C ALA A 162 1.65 -12.22 11.09
N VAL A 163 0.73 -11.25 10.98
CA VAL A 163 0.55 -10.45 9.75
C VAL A 163 1.87 -9.80 9.32
N ALA A 164 2.65 -9.31 10.30
CA ALA A 164 3.98 -8.74 10.07
C ALA A 164 4.94 -9.72 9.38
N GLN A 165 4.86 -11.02 9.69
CA GLN A 165 5.70 -12.04 9.08
C GLN A 165 5.28 -12.28 7.62
N SER A 166 3.97 -12.47 7.37
CA SER A 166 3.47 -12.65 6.00
C SER A 166 3.75 -11.43 5.13
N LEU A 167 3.64 -10.23 5.69
CA LEU A 167 3.97 -8.97 5.01
C LEU A 167 5.47 -8.86 4.70
N SER A 168 6.35 -9.20 5.65
CA SER A 168 7.79 -9.13 5.42
C SER A 168 8.25 -10.12 4.36
N GLU A 169 7.75 -11.36 4.39
CA GLU A 169 8.02 -12.37 3.37
C GLU A 169 7.53 -11.94 1.99
N LEU A 170 6.33 -11.34 1.91
CA LEU A 170 5.79 -10.80 0.66
C LEU A 170 6.66 -9.66 0.11
N VAL A 171 7.00 -8.68 0.94
CA VAL A 171 7.86 -7.55 0.55
C VAL A 171 9.23 -8.03 0.07
N LEU A 172 9.85 -8.98 0.76
CA LEU A 172 11.14 -9.53 0.36
C LEU A 172 11.04 -10.33 -0.94
N GLY A 173 9.92 -11.01 -1.16
CA GLY A 173 9.65 -11.83 -2.34
C GLY A 173 9.14 -11.10 -3.59
N LEU A 174 9.05 -9.76 -3.58
CA LEU A 174 8.80 -8.97 -4.78
C LEU A 174 10.10 -8.92 -5.62
N SER A 175 10.06 -9.58 -6.79
CA SER A 175 11.14 -9.72 -7.76
C SER A 175 10.65 -9.43 -9.17
#